data_AF-A0A969NWJ8-F1
#
_entry.id   AF-A0A969NWJ8-F1
#
_cell.length_a   1.000
_cell.length_b   1.000
_cell.length_c   1.000
_cell.angle_alpha   90.00
_cell.angle_beta   90.00
_cell.angle_gamma   90.00
#
_symmetry.space_group_name_H-M   'P 1'
#
loop_
_entity.id
_entity.type
_entity.pdbx_description
1 polymer ?
#
loop_
_entity_poly.entity_id
_entity_poly.type
_entity_poly.pdbx_seq_one_letter_code
_entity_poly.pdbx_strand_id
1 'polypeptide(L)'
;MNYQTNKLEFIKIPGSSFLMGSTDVEIERTVQFWKNKLVDSKFTEEKFRSWIQKEYPVFTIDISPFQLSKYPITNGIYRIFCLKAAYPLSPSLVQEFPEDHPVWGVTPEDIKNFTDFYSKLQG
;
A
#
# COMPACT_ATOMS: atom_id res chain seq x y z
N MET A 1 -4.94 17.74 17.12
CA MET A 1 -5.42 16.34 17.13
C MET A 1 -4.18 15.49 17.34
N ASN A 2 -3.97 14.95 18.54
CA ASN A 2 -2.73 14.27 18.92
C ASN A 2 -2.76 12.81 18.46
N TYR A 3 -2.26 12.51 17.26
CA TYR A 3 -2.00 11.12 16.86
C TYR A 3 -0.67 10.63 17.46
N GLN A 4 -0.66 10.43 18.78
CA GLN A 4 0.35 9.57 19.40
C GLN A 4 -0.09 8.13 19.24
N THR A 5 0.30 7.48 18.15
CA THR A 5 0.37 6.02 18.16
C THR A 5 1.64 5.57 17.46
N ASN A 6 2.72 5.51 18.24
CA ASN A 6 3.97 4.82 17.92
C ASN A 6 3.79 3.28 17.80
N LYS A 7 2.55 2.80 17.64
CA LYS A 7 2.16 1.40 17.62
C LYS A 7 1.23 1.16 16.45
N LEU A 8 1.48 0.08 15.70
CA LEU A 8 0.61 -0.33 14.62
C LEU A 8 -0.72 -0.85 15.19
N GLU A 9 -1.82 -0.30 14.67
CA GLU A 9 -3.15 -0.84 14.88
C GLU A 9 -3.41 -1.89 13.78
N PHE A 10 -3.70 -3.11 14.18
CA PHE A 10 -4.07 -4.19 13.27
C PHE A 10 -5.56 -4.48 13.36
N ILE A 11 -6.18 -4.65 12.20
CA ILE A 11 -7.55 -5.17 12.09
C ILE A 11 -7.52 -6.64 11.71
N LYS A 12 -8.49 -7.40 12.20
CA LYS A 12 -8.69 -8.81 11.80
C LYS A 12 -9.53 -8.83 10.54
N ILE A 13 -9.02 -9.50 9.51
CA ILE A 13 -9.75 -9.80 8.30
C ILE A 13 -10.25 -11.24 8.42
N PRO A 14 -11.58 -11.48 8.40
CA PRO A 14 -12.10 -12.83 8.46
C PRO A 14 -11.70 -13.60 7.19
N GLY A 15 -11.43 -14.89 7.36
CA GLY A 15 -11.22 -15.78 6.22
C GLY A 15 -12.53 -16.00 5.48
N SER A 16 -12.48 -15.93 4.15
CA SER A 16 -13.63 -16.12 3.27
C SER A 16 -13.17 -16.36 1.84
N SER A 17 -14.08 -16.86 1.02
CA SER A 17 -14.00 -16.76 -0.44
C SER A 17 -14.40 -15.35 -0.88
N PHE A 18 -13.73 -14.79 -1.87
CA PHE A 18 -14.14 -13.55 -2.55
C PHE A 18 -13.74 -13.56 -4.03
N LEU A 19 -14.30 -12.61 -4.79
CA LEU A 19 -13.97 -12.40 -6.20
C LEU A 19 -12.81 -11.40 -6.31
N MET A 20 -11.68 -11.82 -6.90
CA MET A 20 -10.50 -11.01 -7.14
C MET A 20 -10.33 -10.72 -8.64
N GLY A 21 -10.01 -9.48 -8.98
CA GLY A 21 -9.92 -9.00 -10.35
C GLY A 21 -11.15 -8.18 -10.75
N SER A 22 -11.23 -7.83 -12.02
CA SER A 22 -12.24 -6.94 -12.60
C SER A 22 -12.92 -7.61 -13.79
N THR A 23 -14.22 -7.36 -13.95
CA THR A 23 -14.96 -7.76 -15.17
C THR A 23 -14.62 -6.82 -16.33
N ASP A 24 -14.88 -7.26 -17.57
CA ASP A 24 -14.76 -6.39 -18.75
C ASP A 24 -15.62 -5.13 -18.64
N VAL A 25 -16.81 -5.23 -18.02
CA VAL A 25 -17.72 -4.10 -17.82
C VAL A 25 -17.14 -3.07 -16.84
N GLU A 26 -16.50 -3.52 -15.76
CA GLU A 26 -15.83 -2.64 -14.79
C GLU A 26 -14.58 -1.99 -15.40
N ILE A 27 -13.81 -2.73 -16.20
CA ILE A 27 -12.68 -2.19 -16.96
C ILE A 27 -13.18 -1.09 -17.91
N GLU A 28 -14.21 -1.35 -18.71
CA GLU A 28 -14.75 -0.35 -19.64
C GLU A 28 -15.22 0.90 -18.89
N ARG A 29 -15.98 0.74 -17.81
CA ARG A 29 -16.43 1.86 -16.97
C ARG A 29 -15.26 2.68 -16.44
N THR A 30 -14.18 2.01 -16.03
CA THR A 30 -12.99 2.65 -15.50
C THR A 30 -12.25 3.42 -16.60
N VAL A 31 -12.09 2.84 -17.79
CA VAL A 31 -11.51 3.53 -18.96
C VAL A 31 -12.32 4.78 -19.32
N GLN A 32 -13.64 4.66 -19.43
CA GLN A 32 -14.51 5.80 -19.76
C GLN A 32 -14.47 6.89 -18.69
N PHE A 33 -14.41 6.52 -17.40
CA PHE A 33 -14.33 7.49 -16.32
C PHE A 33 -13.01 8.27 -16.33
N TRP A 34 -11.89 7.58 -16.60
CA TRP A 34 -10.55 8.16 -16.47
C TRP A 34 -9.98 8.77 -17.76
N LYS A 35 -10.48 8.44 -18.95
CA LYS A 35 -9.89 8.88 -20.23
C LYS A 35 -9.60 10.39 -20.32
N ASN A 36 -10.43 11.23 -19.72
CA ASN A 36 -10.29 12.69 -19.72
C ASN A 36 -9.59 13.25 -18.46
N LYS A 37 -9.12 12.38 -17.57
CA LYS A 37 -8.48 12.69 -16.27
C LYS A 37 -7.02 12.21 -16.22
N LEU A 38 -6.49 11.65 -17.31
CA LEU A 38 -5.12 11.16 -17.37
C LEU A 38 -4.16 12.36 -17.36
N VAL A 39 -3.18 12.32 -16.45
CA VAL A 39 -2.26 13.44 -16.20
C VAL A 39 -1.07 13.43 -17.15
N ASP A 40 -0.58 12.24 -17.52
CA ASP A 40 0.51 12.08 -18.49
C ASP A 40 -0.08 11.93 -19.90
N SER A 41 0.24 12.88 -20.78
CA SER A 41 -0.20 12.90 -22.17
C SER A 41 0.31 11.70 -22.99
N LYS A 42 1.37 11.02 -22.54
CA LYS A 42 1.87 9.78 -23.17
C LYS A 42 0.98 8.58 -22.87
N PHE A 43 0.14 8.68 -21.84
CA PHE A 43 -0.77 7.64 -21.40
C PHE A 43 -2.14 7.87 -22.04
N THR A 44 -2.25 7.48 -23.31
CA THR A 44 -3.49 7.59 -24.10
C THR A 44 -4.57 6.65 -23.56
N GLU A 45 -5.84 6.87 -23.94
CA GLU A 45 -6.95 5.97 -23.57
C GLU A 45 -6.63 4.51 -23.90
N GLU A 46 -6.08 4.23 -25.08
CA GLU A 46 -5.70 2.89 -25.53
C GLU A 46 -4.61 2.27 -24.65
N LYS A 47 -3.59 3.06 -24.26
CA LYS A 47 -2.54 2.59 -23.35
C LYS A 47 -3.06 2.34 -21.95
N PHE A 48 -3.92 3.22 -21.44
CA PHE A 48 -4.56 3.01 -20.15
C PHE A 48 -5.43 1.75 -20.15
N ARG A 49 -6.24 1.56 -21.21
CA ARG A 49 -7.04 0.36 -21.41
C ARG A 49 -6.18 -0.90 -21.43
N SER A 50 -5.10 -0.91 -22.20
CA SER A 50 -4.17 -2.05 -22.24
C SER A 50 -3.50 -2.30 -20.87
N TRP A 51 -3.16 -1.25 -20.14
CA TRP A 51 -2.56 -1.37 -18.81
C TRP A 51 -3.52 -1.93 -17.75
N ILE A 52 -4.79 -1.49 -17.74
CA ILE A 52 -5.77 -1.93 -16.73
C ILE A 52 -6.29 -3.35 -17.01
N GLN A 53 -6.16 -3.85 -18.24
CA GLN A 53 -6.52 -5.23 -18.60
C GLN A 53 -5.79 -6.30 -17.78
N LYS A 54 -4.66 -5.97 -17.12
CA LYS A 54 -3.99 -6.87 -16.17
C LYS A 54 -4.87 -7.26 -14.96
N GLU A 55 -5.95 -6.53 -14.70
CA GLU A 55 -6.89 -6.82 -13.61
C GLU A 55 -7.98 -7.84 -14.00
N TYR A 56 -8.09 -8.19 -15.29
CA TYR A 56 -8.99 -9.23 -15.80
C TYR A 56 -8.30 -10.61 -15.83
N PRO A 57 -9.04 -11.73 -15.69
CA PRO A 57 -10.45 -11.83 -15.33
C PRO A 57 -10.67 -11.85 -13.82
N VAL A 58 -11.94 -11.97 -13.44
CA VAL A 58 -12.34 -12.26 -12.08
C VAL A 58 -12.10 -13.74 -11.75
N PHE A 59 -11.47 -14.00 -10.61
CA PHE A 59 -11.25 -15.33 -10.05
C PHE A 59 -11.86 -15.43 -8.64
N THR A 60 -12.35 -16.61 -8.27
CA THR A 60 -12.70 -16.89 -6.87
C THR A 60 -11.45 -17.29 -6.10
N ILE A 61 -11.14 -16.56 -5.03
CA ILE A 61 -9.98 -16.80 -4.16
C ILE A 61 -10.45 -17.06 -2.74
N ASP A 62 -9.94 -18.14 -2.14
CA ASP A 62 -10.12 -18.46 -0.73
C ASP A 62 -8.94 -17.95 0.08
N ILE A 63 -9.21 -17.14 1.10
CA ILE A 63 -8.19 -16.63 2.02
C ILE A 63 -8.47 -17.09 3.45
N SER A 64 -7.42 -17.49 4.15
CA SER A 64 -7.49 -17.75 5.59
C SER A 64 -7.61 -16.43 6.38
N PRO A 65 -8.15 -16.45 7.61
CA PRO A 65 -8.16 -15.27 8.45
C PRO A 65 -6.75 -14.73 8.68
N PHE A 66 -6.57 -13.41 8.59
CA PHE A 66 -5.28 -12.76 8.82
C PHE A 66 -5.46 -11.39 9.47
N GLN A 67 -4.36 -10.73 9.80
CA GLN A 67 -4.36 -9.36 10.31
C GLN A 67 -3.67 -8.43 9.32
N LEU A 68 -4.22 -7.24 9.14
CA LEU A 68 -3.64 -6.19 8.30
C LEU A 68 -3.53 -4.91 9.12
N SER A 69 -2.47 -4.13 8.88
CA SER A 69 -2.40 -2.80 9.48
C SER A 69 -3.60 -1.97 9.01
N LYS A 70 -4.30 -1.34 9.94
CA LYS A 70 -5.49 -0.53 9.64
C LYS A 70 -5.17 0.66 8.74
N TYR A 71 -3.96 1.19 8.90
CA TYR A 71 -3.43 2.33 8.15
C TYR A 71 -2.09 1.94 7.51
N PRO A 72 -1.66 2.68 6.46
CA PRO A 72 -0.29 2.61 5.99
C PRO A 72 0.71 2.88 7.12
N ILE A 73 1.91 2.32 7.01
CA ILE A 73 3.01 2.62 7.94
C ILE A 73 3.34 4.11 7.84
N THR A 74 3.35 4.80 8.97
CA THR A 74 3.61 6.25 8.99
C THR A 74 5.10 6.56 9.12
N ASN A 75 5.47 7.80 8.78
CA ASN A 75 6.81 8.34 9.01
C ASN A 75 7.26 8.16 10.47
N GLY A 76 6.39 8.43 11.45
CA GLY A 76 6.70 8.27 12.87
C GLY A 76 7.09 6.82 13.23
N ILE A 77 6.32 5.85 12.75
CA ILE A 77 6.61 4.42 12.97
C ILE A 77 7.90 3.99 12.27
N TYR A 78 8.09 4.40 11.02
CA TYR A 78 9.28 4.04 10.25
C TYR A 78 10.55 4.69 10.83
N ARG A 79 10.46 5.92 11.35
CA ARG A 79 11.57 6.61 12.03
C ARG A 79 12.08 5.83 13.25
N ILE A 80 11.18 5.21 14.02
CA ILE A 80 11.57 4.35 15.15
C ILE A 80 12.42 3.17 14.66
N PHE A 81 12.04 2.54 13.55
CA PHE A 81 12.84 1.49 12.92
C PHE A 81 14.21 2.02 12.50
N CYS A 82 14.28 3.13 11.76
CA CYS A 82 15.55 3.74 11.34
C CYS A 82 16.48 4.00 12.53
N LEU A 83 15.97 4.59 13.61
CA LEU A 83 16.76 4.92 14.79
C LEU A 83 17.21 3.66 15.55
N LYS A 84 16.33 2.68 15.77
CA LYS A 84 16.63 1.49 16.57
C LYS A 84 17.47 0.45 15.83
N ALA A 85 17.29 0.32 14.52
CA ALA A 85 18.02 -0.61 13.68
C ALA A 85 19.26 0.02 13.02
N ALA A 86 19.55 1.30 13.31
CA ALA A 86 20.56 2.10 12.62
C ALA A 86 20.41 2.04 11.08
N TYR A 87 19.17 2.09 10.62
CA TYR A 87 18.81 1.97 9.20
C TYR A 87 18.67 3.35 8.55
N PRO A 88 19.03 3.51 7.26
CA PRO A 88 18.88 4.79 6.55
C PRO A 88 17.46 5.35 6.59
N LEU A 89 17.35 6.68 6.61
CA LEU A 89 16.06 7.38 6.51
C LEU A 89 15.50 7.24 5.09
N SER A 90 14.19 7.06 4.97
CA SER A 90 13.49 7.13 3.68
C SER A 90 13.47 8.56 3.13
N PRO A 91 13.23 8.75 1.82
CA PRO A 91 13.06 10.08 1.23
C PRO A 91 12.01 10.94 1.94
N SER A 92 10.89 10.36 2.36
CA SER A 92 9.85 11.08 3.11
C SER A 92 10.33 11.61 4.46
N LEU A 93 11.22 10.88 5.14
CA LEU A 93 11.80 11.28 6.42
C LEU A 93 12.93 12.30 6.26
N VAL A 94 13.74 12.19 5.20
CA VAL A 94 14.78 13.17 4.86
C VAL A 94 14.16 14.53 4.50
N GLN A 95 13.00 14.52 3.84
CA GLN A 95 12.25 15.73 3.52
C GLN A 95 11.35 16.23 4.67
N GLU A 96 11.49 15.65 5.87
CA GLU A 96 10.80 16.07 7.09
C GLU A 96 9.27 16.14 6.95
N PHE A 97 8.67 15.24 6.16
CA PHE A 97 7.21 15.14 6.11
C PHE A 97 6.63 14.77 7.49
N PRO A 98 5.38 15.18 7.79
CA PRO A 98 4.75 14.94 9.08
C PRO A 98 4.76 13.47 9.51
N GLU A 99 4.80 13.24 10.82
CA GLU A 99 4.93 11.89 11.39
C GLU A 99 3.74 10.98 11.14
N ASP A 100 2.54 11.56 10.96
CA ASP A 100 1.29 10.85 10.69
C ASP A 100 1.06 10.57 9.19
N HIS A 101 1.93 11.09 8.31
CA HIS A 101 1.87 10.77 6.89
C HIS A 101 2.42 9.36 6.60
N PRO A 102 1.89 8.66 5.58
CA PRO A 102 2.49 7.42 5.09
C PRO A 102 3.95 7.63 4.71
N VAL A 103 4.80 6.70 5.12
CA VAL A 103 6.19 6.65 4.65
C VAL A 103 6.20 6.35 3.14
N TRP A 104 7.08 7.02 2.40
CA TRP A 104 7.24 6.80 0.96
C TRP A 104 8.71 6.86 0.55
N GLY A 105 8.98 6.33 -0.64
CA GLY A 105 10.34 6.21 -1.17
C GLY A 105 11.13 5.04 -0.57
N VAL A 106 10.42 4.02 -0.07
CA VAL A 106 11.00 2.77 0.43
C VAL A 106 11.03 1.73 -0.68
N THR A 107 12.06 0.87 -0.65
CA THR A 107 12.25 -0.25 -1.57
C THR A 107 11.66 -1.55 -1.02
N PRO A 108 11.51 -2.61 -1.83
CA PRO A 108 11.13 -3.93 -1.32
C PRO A 108 12.06 -4.48 -0.23
N GLU A 109 13.36 -4.18 -0.30
CA GLU A 109 14.34 -4.57 0.72
C GLU A 109 14.10 -3.83 2.04
N ASP A 110 13.84 -2.52 1.97
CA ASP A 110 13.48 -1.70 3.12
C ASP A 110 12.22 -2.23 3.82
N ILE A 111 11.19 -2.59 3.03
CA ILE A 111 9.95 -3.18 3.53
C ILE A 111 10.25 -4.47 4.28
N LYS A 112 11.05 -5.38 3.69
CA LYS A 112 11.43 -6.64 4.32
C LYS A 112 12.18 -6.41 5.63
N ASN A 113 13.17 -5.52 5.65
CA ASN A 113 13.96 -5.21 6.85
C ASN A 113 13.09 -4.59 7.95
N PHE A 114 12.18 -3.70 7.59
CA PHE A 114 11.19 -3.14 8.51
C PHE A 114 10.27 -4.23 9.08
N THR A 115 9.71 -5.11 8.24
CA THR A 115 8.81 -6.18 8.70
C THR A 115 9.52 -7.19 9.59
N ASP A 116 10.78 -7.52 9.30
CA ASP A 116 11.60 -8.43 10.11
C ASP A 116 11.92 -7.80 11.48
N PHE A 117 12.26 -6.51 11.50
CA PHE A 117 12.47 -5.75 12.73
C PHE A 117 11.19 -5.68 13.58
N TYR A 118 10.05 -5.34 12.96
CA TYR A 118 8.80 -5.17 13.68
C TYR A 118 8.27 -6.50 14.23
N SER A 119 8.45 -7.60 13.50
CA SER A 119 8.05 -8.94 13.96
C SER A 119 8.80 -9.35 15.23
N LYS A 120 10.09 -9.00 15.34
CA LYS A 120 10.90 -9.26 16.54
C LYS A 120 10.50 -8.41 17.75
N LEU A 121 9.89 -7.23 17.53
CA LEU A 121 9.41 -6.36 18.60
C LEU A 121 8.07 -6.82 19.19
N GLN A 122 7.33 -7.68 18.50
CA GLN A 122 6.03 -8.20 18.94
C GLN A 122 6.12 -9.62 19.55
N GLY A 123 7.29 -10.27 19.48
CA GLY A 123 7.59 -11.53 20.15
C GLY A 123 8.13 -11.32 21.56
#